data_AF-A0A3D1TR53-F1
#
_entry.id   AF-A0A3D1TR53-F1
#
_cell.length_a   1.000
_cell.length_b   1.000
_cell.length_c   1.000
_cell.angle_alpha   90.00
_cell.angle_beta   90.00
_cell.angle_gamma   90.00
#
_symmetry.space_group_name_H-M   'P 1'
#
loop_
_entity.id
_entity.type
_entity.pdbx_description
1 polymer ?
#
loop_
_entity_poly.entity_id
_entity_poly.type
_entity_poly.pdbx_seq_one_letter_code
_entity_poly.pdbx_strand_id
1 'polypeptide(L)'
;MTDKFVPQRERHLVQAAWSNRTIKLVQLQFLRDGFAIHMAYQPRSSALLARCDLNGDRQETLDLLRMGRSTSHKIKYTHHADGRCHFSQDRKVLTAVKTQASPLSESLVHIFTIEAQGLAAFDSAPTKPTGRYSHSILQFNGAEEPPRIRVVGRWMKVNPEEIGSLRNPVTIGMPDGTQITCLGFAPPARSQMDGHVILVNSYALESLTAEVPFLFLVVGGFSKHLADPGQPATIIMAQYPAPAAGQVESIDFV
;
A
#
# COMPACT_ATOMS: atom_id res chain seq x y z
N MET A 1 -23.26 6.97 9.75
CA MET A 1 -21.81 7.08 10.03
C MET A 1 -21.62 8.33 10.85
N THR A 2 -21.00 8.26 12.03
CA THR A 2 -20.53 9.49 12.69
C THR A 2 -19.45 10.07 11.80
N ASP A 3 -19.66 11.28 11.27
CA ASP A 3 -18.63 11.97 10.50
C ASP A 3 -17.41 12.13 11.40
N LYS A 4 -16.35 11.41 11.05
CA LYS A 4 -15.06 11.52 11.71
C LYS A 4 -14.20 12.44 10.86
N PHE A 5 -13.33 13.21 11.50
CA PHE A 5 -12.30 13.95 10.79
C PHE A 5 -11.15 13.01 10.36
N VAL A 6 -10.30 13.46 9.45
CA VAL A 6 -9.07 12.75 9.08
C VAL A 6 -8.23 12.53 10.35
N PRO A 7 -7.91 11.28 10.73
CA PRO A 7 -7.11 11.01 11.90
C PRO A 7 -5.67 11.48 11.71
N GLN A 8 -5.15 12.18 12.72
CA GLN A 8 -3.75 12.63 12.79
C GLN A 8 -2.98 11.75 13.78
N ARG A 9 -2.24 10.75 13.28
CA ARG A 9 -1.49 9.79 14.12
C ARG A 9 -0.21 9.37 13.40
N GLU A 10 0.76 8.83 14.15
CA GLU A 10 1.95 8.23 13.53
C GLU A 10 1.57 6.96 12.76
N ARG A 11 0.58 6.22 13.25
CA ARG A 11 0.25 4.88 12.76
C ARG A 11 -1.25 4.70 12.62
N HIS A 12 -1.64 4.13 11.48
CA HIS A 12 -3.01 3.87 11.10
C HIS A 12 -3.15 2.41 10.69
N LEU A 13 -4.07 1.69 11.33
CA LEU A 13 -4.45 0.35 10.92
C LEU A 13 -5.55 0.45 9.87
N VAL A 14 -5.24 -0.01 8.66
CA VAL A 14 -6.20 -0.12 7.55
C VAL A 14 -6.83 -1.49 7.61
N GLN A 15 -8.15 -1.51 7.69
CA GLN A 15 -8.97 -2.71 7.80
C GLN A 15 -9.84 -2.85 6.56
N ALA A 16 -10.21 -4.08 6.23
CA ALA A 16 -11.27 -4.37 5.26
C ALA A 16 -12.42 -5.06 6.00
N ALA A 17 -13.65 -4.67 5.70
CA ALA A 17 -14.84 -5.25 6.29
C ALA A 17 -15.89 -5.61 5.24
N TRP A 18 -16.56 -6.73 5.45
CA TRP A 18 -17.70 -7.23 4.69
C TRP A 18 -18.59 -8.05 5.62
N SER A 19 -19.91 -7.99 5.44
CA SER A 19 -20.85 -8.69 6.34
C SER A 19 -20.49 -8.44 7.82
N ASN A 20 -20.30 -9.49 8.62
CA ASN A 20 -19.90 -9.44 10.03
C ASN A 20 -18.39 -9.67 10.25
N ARG A 21 -17.57 -9.53 9.22
CA ARG A 21 -16.13 -9.82 9.27
C ARG A 21 -15.30 -8.56 9.03
N THR A 22 -14.27 -8.39 9.84
CA THR A 22 -13.27 -7.32 9.70
C THR A 22 -11.88 -7.93 9.83
N ILE A 23 -11.01 -7.67 8.86
CA ILE A 23 -9.61 -8.12 8.85
C ILE A 23 -8.65 -6.94 8.87
N LYS A 24 -7.42 -7.18 9.31
CA LYS A 24 -6.31 -6.23 9.23
C LYS A 24 -5.66 -6.39 7.86
N LEU A 25 -5.66 -5.33 7.05
CA LEU A 25 -5.07 -5.38 5.70
C LEU A 25 -3.59 -4.99 5.76
N VAL A 26 -3.33 -3.76 6.16
CA VAL A 26 -1.98 -3.19 6.31
C VAL A 26 -1.95 -2.14 7.43
N GLN A 27 -0.75 -1.80 7.90
CA GLN A 27 -0.56 -0.64 8.77
C GLN A 27 0.23 0.43 8.00
N LEU A 28 -0.35 1.63 7.90
CA LEU A 28 0.35 2.82 7.43
C LEU A 28 1.08 3.46 8.61
N GLN A 29 2.33 3.86 8.41
CA GLN A 29 3.12 4.57 9.39
C GLN A 29 3.76 5.79 8.74
N PHE A 30 3.50 6.97 9.29
CA PHE A 30 4.26 8.16 8.95
C PHE A 30 5.63 8.11 9.64
N LEU A 31 6.67 8.32 8.85
CA LEU A 31 8.04 8.40 9.30
C LEU A 31 8.44 9.87 9.46
N ARG A 32 9.65 10.10 9.96
CA ARG A 32 10.22 11.45 10.02
C ARG A 32 10.34 12.05 8.60
N ASP A 33 10.70 11.23 7.63
CA ASP A 33 11.06 11.63 6.27
C ASP A 33 10.32 10.80 5.22
N GLY A 34 9.02 10.52 5.42
CA GLY A 34 8.22 9.76 4.47
C GLY A 34 7.14 8.92 5.12
N PHE A 35 6.82 7.77 4.54
CA PHE A 35 5.88 6.81 5.11
C PHE A 35 6.29 5.36 4.84
N ALA A 36 5.69 4.43 5.59
CA ALA A 36 5.83 3.00 5.39
C ALA A 36 4.48 2.27 5.41
N ILE A 37 4.40 1.18 4.65
CA ILE A 37 3.28 0.23 4.64
C ILE A 37 3.78 -1.10 5.17
N HIS A 38 3.28 -1.51 6.33
CA HIS A 38 3.64 -2.78 6.94
C HIS A 38 2.73 -3.90 6.44
N MET A 39 3.32 -4.91 5.82
CA MET A 39 2.66 -6.10 5.27
C MET A 39 2.58 -7.22 6.32
N ALA A 40 2.05 -6.88 7.49
CA ALA A 40 2.19 -7.68 8.71
C ALA A 40 1.08 -8.74 8.93
N TYR A 41 -0.03 -8.65 8.21
CA TYR A 41 -1.27 -9.33 8.59
C TYR A 41 -1.74 -10.43 7.63
N GLN A 42 -1.06 -10.57 6.50
CA GLN A 42 -1.21 -11.73 5.62
C GLN A 42 -0.72 -13.02 6.31
N PRO A 43 -1.12 -14.22 5.86
CA PRO A 43 -0.64 -15.50 6.36
C PRO A 43 0.89 -15.59 6.49
N ARG A 44 1.41 -16.58 7.20
CA ARG A 44 2.87 -16.78 7.19
C ARG A 44 3.27 -17.38 5.84
N SER A 45 3.79 -16.54 4.96
CA SER A 45 4.30 -16.94 3.65
C SER A 45 5.54 -16.12 3.28
N SER A 46 6.40 -16.68 2.43
CA SER A 46 7.52 -15.96 1.84
C SER A 46 7.02 -14.90 0.86
N ALA A 47 7.80 -13.83 0.66
CA ALA A 47 7.55 -12.79 -0.33
C ALA A 47 8.50 -12.93 -1.51
N LEU A 48 8.01 -12.62 -2.71
CA LEU A 48 8.81 -12.40 -3.91
C LEU A 48 8.88 -10.90 -4.16
N LEU A 49 10.09 -10.33 -4.15
CA LEU A 49 10.34 -8.90 -4.28
C LEU A 49 11.05 -8.63 -5.60
N ALA A 50 10.55 -7.71 -6.41
CA ALA A 50 11.17 -7.36 -7.68
C ALA A 50 11.27 -5.86 -7.85
N ARG A 51 12.32 -5.43 -8.56
CA ARG A 51 12.35 -4.14 -9.24
C ARG A 51 12.12 -4.43 -10.72
N CYS A 52 11.18 -3.71 -11.31
CA CYS A 52 10.84 -3.86 -12.71
C CYS A 52 11.17 -2.55 -13.42
N ASP A 53 12.07 -2.63 -14.39
CA ASP A 53 12.34 -1.55 -15.33
C ASP A 53 11.42 -1.74 -16.54
N LEU A 54 10.66 -0.70 -16.88
CA LEU A 54 9.67 -0.66 -17.95
C LEU A 54 10.24 0.17 -19.09
N ASN A 55 10.21 -0.35 -20.32
CA ASN A 55 10.86 0.22 -21.50
C ASN A 55 9.93 1.11 -22.34
N GLY A 56 8.73 1.43 -21.85
CA GLY A 56 7.83 2.40 -22.51
C GLY A 56 6.85 1.79 -23.52
N ASP A 57 6.84 0.47 -23.69
CA ASP A 57 5.78 -0.14 -24.49
C ASP A 57 4.44 -0.13 -23.74
N ARG A 58 3.33 0.03 -24.48
CA ARG A 58 1.98 0.18 -23.88
C ARG A 58 1.56 -0.98 -22.98
N GLN A 59 2.19 -2.15 -23.13
CA GLN A 59 1.92 -3.32 -22.32
C GLN A 59 3.18 -4.18 -22.18
N GLU A 60 3.56 -4.44 -20.94
CA GLU A 60 4.67 -5.34 -20.61
C GLU A 60 4.19 -6.49 -19.72
N THR A 61 4.75 -7.67 -19.95
CA THR A 61 4.55 -8.84 -19.09
C THR A 61 5.81 -9.03 -18.26
N LEU A 62 5.66 -9.00 -16.94
CA LEU A 62 6.77 -9.06 -15.99
C LEU A 62 6.87 -10.47 -15.40
N ASP A 63 8.00 -11.14 -15.64
CA ASP A 63 8.31 -12.43 -15.00
C ASP A 63 9.02 -12.18 -13.67
N LEU A 64 8.22 -12.07 -12.59
CA LEU A 64 8.73 -11.81 -11.25
C LEU A 64 9.66 -12.92 -10.73
N LEU A 65 9.54 -14.15 -11.24
CA LEU A 65 10.41 -15.26 -10.81
C LEU A 65 11.84 -15.05 -11.31
N ARG A 66 12.00 -14.52 -12.54
CA ARG A 66 13.30 -14.23 -13.11
C ARG A 66 13.96 -12.98 -12.53
N MET A 67 13.14 -11.98 -12.18
CA MET A 67 13.62 -10.68 -11.73
C MET A 67 13.72 -10.55 -10.21
N GLY A 68 13.03 -11.45 -9.50
CA GLY A 68 12.75 -11.28 -8.09
C GLY A 68 13.86 -11.80 -7.17
N ARG A 69 13.66 -11.49 -5.88
CA ARG A 69 14.40 -11.97 -4.72
C ARG A 69 13.39 -12.44 -3.69
N SER A 70 13.71 -13.48 -2.92
CA SER A 70 12.79 -14.03 -1.92
C SER A 70 13.16 -13.63 -0.50
N THR A 71 12.16 -13.51 0.37
CA THR A 71 12.36 -13.37 1.82
C THR A 71 11.30 -14.18 2.55
N SER A 72 11.66 -14.83 3.65
CA SER A 72 10.72 -15.52 4.54
C SER A 72 10.04 -14.56 5.54
N HIS A 73 10.45 -13.30 5.56
CA HIS A 73 10.02 -12.30 6.52
C HIS A 73 8.86 -11.44 6.00
N LYS A 74 8.00 -11.03 6.94
CA LYS A 74 7.05 -9.94 6.71
C LYS A 74 7.84 -8.63 6.66
N ILE A 75 7.78 -7.96 5.51
CA ILE A 75 8.52 -6.73 5.22
C ILE A 75 7.60 -5.50 5.28
N LYS A 76 8.21 -4.32 5.13
CA LYS A 76 7.50 -3.05 4.90
C LYS A 76 7.95 -2.44 3.57
N TYR A 77 7.02 -1.80 2.87
CA TYR A 77 7.35 -0.84 1.81
C TYR A 77 7.64 0.50 2.47
N THR A 78 8.66 1.23 2.03
CA THR A 78 8.99 2.57 2.51
C THR A 78 9.15 3.51 1.33
N HIS A 79 8.59 4.71 1.45
CA HIS A 79 8.69 5.80 0.48
C HIS A 79 9.17 7.05 1.22
N HIS A 80 10.39 7.48 0.94
CA HIS A 80 11.00 8.65 1.56
C HIS A 80 10.56 9.94 0.86
N ALA A 81 10.63 11.08 1.56
CA ALA A 81 10.22 12.37 1.04
C ALA A 81 10.95 12.77 -0.25
N ASP A 82 12.21 12.33 -0.40
CA ASP A 82 13.04 12.53 -1.60
C ASP A 82 12.73 11.57 -2.76
N GLY A 83 11.77 10.66 -2.59
CA GLY A 83 11.34 9.68 -3.58
C GLY A 83 12.11 8.35 -3.53
N ARG A 84 13.10 8.17 -2.65
CA ARG A 84 13.71 6.84 -2.48
C ARG A 84 12.66 5.86 -1.95
N CYS A 85 12.49 4.74 -2.65
CA CYS A 85 11.55 3.69 -2.26
C CYS A 85 12.24 2.34 -2.16
N HIS A 86 11.85 1.53 -1.18
CA HIS A 86 12.43 0.20 -1.02
C HIS A 86 11.55 -0.71 -0.16
N PHE A 87 11.84 -2.00 -0.21
CA PHE A 87 11.35 -2.98 0.75
C PHE A 87 12.42 -3.26 1.80
N SER A 88 12.05 -3.27 3.08
CA SER A 88 12.98 -3.54 4.18
C SER A 88 12.33 -4.31 5.32
N GLN A 89 13.20 -4.89 6.15
CA GLN A 89 12.87 -5.27 7.51
C GLN A 89 14.15 -5.23 8.35
N ASP A 90 14.16 -4.36 9.35
CA ASP A 90 15.35 -4.03 10.12
C ASP A 90 15.99 -5.29 10.71
N ARG A 91 17.29 -5.48 10.45
CA ARG A 91 18.11 -6.63 10.91
C ARG A 91 17.59 -8.01 10.49
N LYS A 92 16.69 -8.10 9.51
CA LYS A 92 16.19 -9.38 9.00
C LYS A 92 16.43 -9.59 7.52
N VAL A 93 16.37 -8.50 6.74
CA VAL A 93 16.42 -8.55 5.29
C VAL A 93 17.40 -7.50 4.76
N LEU A 94 18.24 -7.89 3.81
CA LEU A 94 19.06 -6.97 3.04
C LEU A 94 18.16 -6.09 2.16
N THR A 95 18.33 -4.76 2.24
CA THR A 95 17.57 -3.81 1.40
C THR A 95 18.10 -3.80 -0.04
N ALA A 96 17.76 -4.85 -0.79
CA ALA A 96 18.22 -5.07 -2.16
C ALA A 96 17.27 -4.50 -3.22
N VAL A 97 15.95 -4.57 -2.98
CA VAL A 97 14.92 -4.09 -3.93
C VAL A 97 14.56 -2.64 -3.59
N LYS A 98 15.07 -1.72 -4.41
CA LYS A 98 14.93 -0.27 -4.22
C LYS A 98 14.86 0.46 -5.57
N THR A 99 14.19 1.61 -5.59
CA THR A 99 14.10 2.49 -6.75
C THR A 99 13.96 3.96 -6.35
N GLN A 100 13.99 4.85 -7.34
CA GLN A 100 13.75 6.28 -7.22
C GLN A 100 12.37 6.62 -7.82
N ALA A 101 11.40 6.87 -6.94
CA ALA A 101 10.06 7.32 -7.29
C ALA A 101 9.98 8.86 -7.37
N SER A 102 8.79 9.36 -7.71
CA SER A 102 8.47 10.77 -7.54
C SER A 102 8.64 11.22 -6.07
N PRO A 103 9.29 12.37 -5.81
CA PRO A 103 9.37 12.95 -4.48
C PRO A 103 7.99 13.33 -3.92
N LEU A 104 7.85 13.29 -2.60
CA LEU A 104 6.62 13.69 -1.91
C LEU A 104 6.39 15.21 -1.88
N SER A 105 7.31 15.98 -2.48
CA SER A 105 7.10 17.41 -2.74
C SER A 105 6.07 17.68 -3.84
N GLU A 106 5.74 16.69 -4.66
CA GLU A 106 4.68 16.77 -5.66
C GLU A 106 3.31 16.42 -5.01
N SER A 107 2.23 17.09 -5.42
CA SER A 107 0.88 16.83 -4.86
C SER A 107 0.09 15.87 -5.76
N LEU A 108 -0.86 15.14 -5.15
CA LEU A 108 -1.74 14.14 -5.78
C LEU A 108 -0.99 13.04 -6.55
N VAL A 109 0.11 12.55 -5.99
CA VAL A 109 0.93 11.48 -6.58
C VAL A 109 0.34 10.12 -6.20
N HIS A 110 0.15 9.23 -7.18
CA HIS A 110 -0.09 7.81 -6.91
C HIS A 110 1.19 7.19 -6.32
N ILE A 111 1.12 6.69 -5.09
CA ILE A 111 2.31 6.27 -4.31
C ILE A 111 2.38 4.77 -4.04
N PHE A 112 1.24 4.07 -4.04
CA PHE A 112 1.20 2.61 -3.98
C PHE A 112 -0.13 2.06 -4.50
N THR A 113 -0.10 0.79 -4.90
CA THR A 113 -1.27 -0.06 -5.13
C THR A 113 -1.10 -1.34 -4.33
N ILE A 114 -2.18 -1.82 -3.73
CA ILE A 114 -2.26 -3.12 -3.09
C ILE A 114 -3.37 -3.90 -3.78
N GLU A 115 -3.10 -5.14 -4.17
CA GLU A 115 -4.13 -6.11 -4.54
C GLU A 115 -4.15 -7.26 -3.56
N ALA A 116 -5.34 -7.69 -3.16
CA ALA A 116 -5.51 -8.78 -2.21
C ALA A 116 -6.69 -9.68 -2.60
N GLN A 117 -6.48 -10.99 -2.59
CA GLN A 117 -7.46 -12.05 -2.79
C GLN A 117 -7.27 -13.10 -1.69
N GLY A 118 -8.36 -13.72 -1.23
CA GLY A 118 -8.32 -14.59 -0.05
C GLY A 118 -8.18 -13.79 1.25
N LEU A 119 -8.94 -12.71 1.38
CA LEU A 119 -9.00 -11.83 2.56
C LEU A 119 -9.35 -12.59 3.84
N ALA A 120 -10.09 -13.70 3.75
CA ALA A 120 -10.33 -14.58 4.88
C ALA A 120 -9.05 -15.15 5.53
N ALA A 121 -7.91 -15.14 4.84
CA ALA A 121 -6.66 -15.66 5.38
C ALA A 121 -5.90 -14.61 6.22
N PHE A 122 -6.28 -13.33 6.16
CA PHE A 122 -5.66 -12.27 6.95
C PHE A 122 -6.08 -12.33 8.42
N ASP A 123 -5.22 -11.78 9.30
CA ASP A 123 -5.50 -11.64 10.72
C ASP A 123 -6.82 -10.87 10.95
N SER A 124 -7.69 -11.41 11.81
CA SER A 124 -8.89 -10.71 12.25
C SER A 124 -8.55 -9.37 12.93
N ALA A 125 -9.36 -8.35 12.65
CA ALA A 125 -9.30 -7.09 13.36
C ALA A 125 -9.80 -7.25 14.81
N PRO A 126 -9.24 -6.49 15.78
CA PRO A 126 -9.73 -6.53 17.14
C PRO A 126 -11.14 -5.93 17.21
N THR A 127 -12.02 -6.52 18.02
CA THR A 127 -13.40 -6.01 18.24
C THR A 127 -13.41 -4.66 18.95
N LYS A 128 -12.38 -4.36 19.74
CA LYS A 128 -12.19 -3.08 20.42
C LYS A 128 -10.93 -2.40 19.88
N PRO A 129 -11.02 -1.14 19.41
CA PRO A 129 -9.85 -0.36 19.03
C PRO A 129 -8.87 -0.25 20.19
N THR A 130 -7.61 -0.54 19.94
CA THR A 130 -6.53 -0.21 20.88
C THR A 130 -6.09 1.24 20.65
N GLY A 131 -5.72 1.96 21.71
CA GLY A 131 -5.29 3.37 21.63
C GLY A 131 -3.97 3.62 20.90
N ARG A 132 -3.28 2.56 20.43
CA ARG A 132 -1.95 2.64 19.80
C ARG A 132 -1.99 3.16 18.36
N TYR A 133 -3.12 2.99 17.67
CA TYR A 133 -3.29 3.32 16.24
C TYR A 133 -4.68 3.93 16.01
N SER A 134 -4.85 4.74 14.98
CA SER A 134 -6.22 4.95 14.46
C SER A 134 -6.67 3.71 13.68
N HIS A 135 -7.97 3.47 13.63
CA HIS A 135 -8.56 2.35 12.89
C HIS A 135 -9.49 2.92 11.82
N SER A 136 -9.24 2.55 10.58
CA SER A 136 -10.06 2.98 9.44
C SER A 136 -10.42 1.77 8.61
N ILE A 137 -11.70 1.68 8.23
CA ILE A 137 -12.29 0.50 7.63
C ILE A 137 -12.68 0.83 6.20
N LEU A 138 -12.13 0.05 5.26
CA LEU A 138 -12.61 -0.06 3.89
C LEU A 138 -13.83 -0.98 3.92
N GLN A 139 -15.02 -0.39 3.79
CA GLN A 139 -16.29 -1.12 3.84
C GLN A 139 -16.65 -1.63 2.44
N PHE A 140 -16.85 -2.94 2.32
CA PHE A 140 -17.39 -3.58 1.13
C PHE A 140 -18.83 -4.03 1.40
N ASN A 141 -19.70 -3.85 0.41
CA ASN A 141 -21.09 -4.26 0.48
C ASN A 141 -21.23 -5.73 0.07
N GLY A 142 -22.11 -6.46 0.72
CA GLY A 142 -22.39 -7.87 0.41
C GLY A 142 -22.32 -8.79 1.63
N ALA A 143 -22.97 -9.94 1.52
CA ALA A 143 -22.93 -11.00 2.54
C ALA A 143 -21.63 -11.82 2.45
N GLU A 144 -21.02 -11.88 1.27
CA GLU A 144 -19.84 -12.70 0.97
C GLU A 144 -18.56 -11.86 0.98
N GLU A 145 -17.43 -12.56 1.04
CA GLU A 145 -16.10 -11.96 0.89
C GLU A 145 -15.94 -11.38 -0.53
N PRO A 146 -15.45 -10.13 -0.69
CA PRO A 146 -15.16 -9.62 -2.01
C PRO A 146 -14.06 -10.49 -2.65
N PRO A 147 -14.26 -11.02 -3.88
CA PRO A 147 -13.37 -12.01 -4.48
C PRO A 147 -11.91 -11.53 -4.54
N ARG A 148 -11.73 -10.27 -4.89
CA ARG A 148 -10.46 -9.56 -4.85
C ARG A 148 -10.71 -8.10 -4.55
N ILE A 149 -9.76 -7.45 -3.92
CA ILE A 149 -9.78 -6.00 -3.72
C ILE A 149 -8.52 -5.37 -4.30
N ARG A 150 -8.67 -4.14 -4.81
CA ARG A 150 -7.57 -3.24 -5.14
C ARG A 150 -7.67 -2.00 -4.27
N VAL A 151 -6.59 -1.62 -3.63
CA VAL A 151 -6.47 -0.45 -2.77
C VAL A 151 -5.39 0.46 -3.36
N VAL A 152 -5.74 1.72 -3.63
CA VAL A 152 -4.83 2.68 -4.25
C VAL A 152 -4.55 3.81 -3.27
N GLY A 153 -3.27 4.04 -3.02
CA GLY A 153 -2.79 5.12 -2.17
C GLY A 153 -2.32 6.32 -2.97
N ARG A 154 -2.77 7.51 -2.60
CA ARG A 154 -2.35 8.79 -3.17
C ARG A 154 -1.80 9.70 -2.08
N TRP A 155 -0.77 10.46 -2.43
CA TRP A 155 -0.17 11.48 -1.59
C TRP A 155 -0.77 12.84 -1.92
N MET A 156 -1.24 13.59 -0.92
CA MET A 156 -1.82 14.90 -1.11
C MET A 156 -1.20 15.90 -0.15
N LYS A 157 -0.86 17.09 -0.65
CA LYS A 157 -0.49 18.25 0.16
C LYS A 157 -1.75 19.05 0.50
N VAL A 158 -1.84 19.47 1.76
CA VAL A 158 -2.92 20.30 2.30
C VAL A 158 -2.33 21.34 3.24
N ASN A 159 -3.05 22.42 3.48
CA ASN A 159 -2.66 23.34 4.54
C ASN A 159 -2.74 22.60 5.89
N PRO A 160 -1.66 22.58 6.72
CA PRO A 160 -1.69 21.96 8.05
C PRO A 160 -2.90 22.38 8.91
N GLU A 161 -3.30 23.65 8.82
CA GLU A 161 -4.43 24.21 9.58
C GLU A 161 -5.78 23.61 9.17
N GLU A 162 -5.88 23.09 7.95
CA GLU A 162 -7.10 22.50 7.40
C GLU A 162 -7.24 21.01 7.72
N ILE A 163 -6.16 20.29 8.06
CA ILE A 163 -6.23 18.83 8.29
C ILE A 163 -7.25 18.48 9.38
N GLY A 164 -7.29 19.27 10.46
CA GLY A 164 -8.22 19.05 11.57
C GLY A 164 -9.70 19.20 11.20
N SER A 165 -10.01 19.89 10.10
CA SER A 165 -11.38 20.11 9.62
C SER A 165 -11.77 19.22 8.44
N LEU A 166 -10.83 18.47 7.85
CA LEU A 166 -11.12 17.51 6.77
C LEU A 166 -11.99 16.36 7.29
N ARG A 167 -13.17 16.20 6.68
CA ARG A 167 -14.06 15.04 6.89
C ARG A 167 -13.37 13.75 6.41
N ASN A 168 -13.73 12.63 7.00
CA ASN A 168 -13.26 11.30 6.62
C ASN A 168 -14.48 10.36 6.52
N PRO A 169 -14.86 9.90 5.32
CA PRO A 169 -14.08 9.97 4.07
C PRO A 169 -13.96 11.38 3.44
N VAL A 170 -12.89 11.56 2.65
CA VAL A 170 -12.57 12.77 1.88
C VAL A 170 -12.97 12.54 0.42
N THR A 171 -13.71 13.47 -0.18
CA THR A 171 -13.98 13.46 -1.63
C THR A 171 -13.02 14.41 -2.33
N ILE A 172 -12.33 13.93 -3.37
CA ILE A 172 -11.42 14.74 -4.19
C ILE A 172 -11.80 14.66 -5.67
N GLY A 173 -11.51 15.73 -6.42
CA GLY A 173 -11.57 15.73 -7.88
C GLY A 173 -10.28 15.17 -8.47
N MET A 174 -10.41 14.38 -9.52
CA MET A 174 -9.31 13.81 -10.30
C MET A 174 -9.05 14.63 -11.57
N PRO A 175 -7.84 14.54 -12.18
CA PRO A 175 -7.52 15.27 -13.40
C PRO A 175 -8.44 14.99 -14.60
N ASP A 176 -9.08 13.82 -14.63
CA ASP A 176 -10.06 13.43 -15.64
C ASP A 176 -11.47 14.00 -15.38
N GLY A 177 -11.63 14.85 -14.34
CA GLY A 177 -12.89 15.45 -13.93
C GLY A 177 -13.76 14.54 -13.06
N THR A 178 -13.37 13.28 -12.85
CA THR A 178 -14.12 12.39 -11.95
C THR A 178 -13.91 12.78 -10.49
N GLN A 179 -14.84 12.35 -9.63
CA GLN A 179 -14.68 12.48 -8.19
C GLN A 179 -14.46 11.10 -7.56
N ILE A 180 -13.55 11.02 -6.61
CA ILE A 180 -13.33 9.80 -5.84
C ILE A 180 -13.43 10.09 -4.34
N THR A 181 -14.05 9.16 -3.62
CA THR A 181 -14.15 9.17 -2.17
C THR A 181 -13.07 8.27 -1.58
N CYS A 182 -12.24 8.83 -0.71
CA CYS A 182 -11.07 8.17 -0.13
C CYS A 182 -11.13 8.23 1.41
N LEU A 183 -10.54 7.25 2.08
CA LEU A 183 -10.14 7.40 3.47
C LEU A 183 -8.88 8.26 3.54
N GLY A 184 -8.90 9.31 4.36
CA GLY A 184 -7.73 10.13 4.64
C GLY A 184 -6.97 9.65 5.87
N PHE A 185 -5.65 9.77 5.83
CA PHE A 185 -4.72 9.51 6.94
C PHE A 185 -3.69 10.64 6.98
N ALA A 186 -3.50 11.25 8.15
CA ALA A 186 -2.55 12.34 8.33
C ALA A 186 -1.54 12.01 9.43
N PRO A 187 -0.30 12.50 9.33
CA PRO A 187 0.69 12.37 10.40
C PRO A 187 0.25 13.16 11.64
N PRO A 188 0.96 13.02 12.78
CA PRO A 188 0.75 13.89 13.92
C PRO A 188 0.97 15.36 13.54
N ALA A 189 0.14 16.25 14.09
CA ALA A 189 0.34 17.70 14.00
C ALA A 189 1.75 18.08 14.45
N ARG A 190 2.34 19.07 13.78
CA ARG A 190 3.71 19.58 14.01
C ARG A 190 4.83 18.58 13.74
N SER A 191 4.54 17.44 13.13
CA SER A 191 5.60 16.56 12.61
C SER A 191 6.27 17.16 11.37
N GLN A 192 7.41 16.62 10.95
CA GLN A 192 8.08 17.06 9.72
C GLN A 192 7.24 16.81 8.45
N MET A 193 6.26 15.91 8.54
CA MET A 193 5.33 15.57 7.46
C MET A 193 3.97 16.27 7.63
N ASP A 194 3.82 17.22 8.56
CA ASP A 194 2.57 17.96 8.73
C ASP A 194 2.18 18.68 7.42
N GLY A 195 0.88 18.91 7.20
CA GLY A 195 0.36 19.40 5.91
C GLY A 195 0.30 18.34 4.80
N HIS A 196 0.36 17.06 5.15
CA HIS A 196 0.24 15.97 4.18
C HIS A 196 -0.81 14.95 4.59
N VAL A 197 -1.45 14.35 3.59
CA VAL A 197 -2.47 13.31 3.76
C VAL A 197 -2.20 12.18 2.77
N ILE A 198 -2.24 10.94 3.26
CA ILE A 198 -2.39 9.76 2.40
C ILE A 198 -3.88 9.52 2.22
N LEU A 199 -4.33 9.55 0.96
CA LEU A 199 -5.68 9.20 0.56
C LEU A 199 -5.71 7.77 0.04
N VAL A 200 -6.61 6.95 0.58
CA VAL A 200 -6.76 5.55 0.18
C VAL A 200 -8.16 5.31 -0.30
N ASN A 201 -8.30 4.79 -1.52
CA ASN A 201 -9.57 4.29 -2.03
C ASN A 201 -9.45 2.80 -2.39
N SER A 202 -10.60 2.12 -2.42
CA SER A 202 -10.65 0.69 -2.65
C SER A 202 -11.74 0.30 -3.64
N TYR A 203 -11.48 -0.77 -4.38
CA TYR A 203 -12.37 -1.35 -5.38
C TYR A 203 -12.49 -2.85 -5.14
N ALA A 204 -13.71 -3.38 -5.22
CA ALA A 204 -13.90 -4.82 -5.38
C ALA A 204 -13.69 -5.19 -6.85
N LEU A 205 -13.00 -6.30 -7.10
CA LEU A 205 -12.68 -6.83 -8.41
C LEU A 205 -13.10 -8.30 -8.48
N GLU A 206 -13.23 -8.80 -9.71
CA GLU A 206 -13.34 -10.23 -9.95
C GLU A 206 -12.07 -10.97 -9.53
N SER A 207 -12.23 -12.23 -9.13
CA SER A 207 -11.12 -13.14 -8.84
C SER A 207 -10.22 -13.28 -10.07
N LEU A 208 -8.91 -13.47 -9.87
CA LEU A 208 -7.99 -13.76 -10.97
C LEU A 208 -8.33 -15.09 -11.64
N THR A 209 -8.29 -16.17 -10.87
CA THR A 209 -8.71 -17.52 -11.25
C THR A 209 -9.08 -18.30 -9.98
N ALA A 210 -9.77 -19.43 -10.14
CA ALA A 210 -10.04 -20.34 -9.02
C ALA A 210 -8.75 -21.02 -8.46
N GLU A 211 -7.66 -21.00 -9.23
CA GLU A 211 -6.39 -21.65 -8.90
C GLU A 211 -5.49 -20.81 -7.98
N VAL A 212 -5.80 -19.52 -7.80
CA VAL A 212 -5.06 -18.61 -6.92
C VAL A 212 -5.88 -18.36 -5.65
N PRO A 213 -5.86 -19.26 -4.65
CA PRO A 213 -6.69 -19.11 -3.45
C PRO A 213 -6.28 -17.91 -2.59
N PHE A 214 -5.04 -17.46 -2.73
CA PHE A 214 -4.50 -16.32 -2.01
C PHE A 214 -3.51 -15.56 -2.89
N LEU A 215 -3.65 -14.24 -2.94
CA LEU A 215 -2.68 -13.33 -3.50
C LEU A 215 -2.64 -12.09 -2.64
N PHE A 216 -1.44 -11.62 -2.32
CA PHE A 216 -1.25 -10.28 -1.79
C PHE A 216 -0.08 -9.62 -2.49
N LEU A 217 -0.39 -8.60 -3.29
CA LEU A 217 0.55 -7.88 -4.12
C LEU A 217 0.61 -6.42 -3.68
N VAL A 218 1.81 -5.91 -3.43
CA VAL A 218 2.07 -4.49 -3.20
C VAL A 218 2.95 -3.97 -4.31
N VAL A 219 2.51 -2.93 -5.00
CA VAL A 219 3.24 -2.22 -6.05
C VAL A 219 3.46 -0.79 -5.59
N GLY A 220 4.68 -0.29 -5.74
CA GLY A 220 5.02 1.09 -5.42
C GLY A 220 6.29 1.51 -6.13
N GLY A 221 6.91 2.57 -5.64
CA GLY A 221 8.16 3.08 -6.22
C GLY A 221 7.99 3.62 -7.64
N PHE A 222 6.81 4.14 -7.97
CA PHE A 222 6.47 4.64 -9.30
C PHE A 222 7.41 5.80 -9.67
N SER A 223 8.28 5.57 -10.66
CA SER A 223 9.13 6.63 -11.19
C SER A 223 8.31 7.73 -11.86
N LYS A 224 8.85 8.95 -11.91
CA LYS A 224 8.22 10.13 -12.52
C LYS A 224 7.67 9.90 -13.94
N HIS A 225 8.32 9.03 -14.71
CA HIS A 225 8.00 8.76 -16.10
C HIS A 225 6.92 7.70 -16.32
N LEU A 226 6.33 7.12 -15.27
CA LEU A 226 5.37 6.03 -15.41
C LEU A 226 4.14 6.38 -16.28
N ALA A 227 3.72 7.65 -16.26
CA ALA A 227 2.58 8.11 -17.06
C ALA A 227 2.96 8.42 -18.52
N ASP A 228 4.25 8.42 -18.86
CA ASP A 228 4.76 8.73 -20.20
C ASP A 228 5.29 7.44 -20.85
N PRO A 229 4.51 6.79 -21.74
CA PRO A 229 4.98 5.58 -22.42
C PRO A 229 6.19 5.86 -23.31
N GLY A 230 6.51 7.10 -23.68
CA GLY A 230 7.73 7.40 -24.42
C GLY A 230 9.01 7.29 -23.59
N GLN A 231 8.93 7.04 -22.27
CA GLN A 231 10.04 7.13 -21.35
C GLN A 231 10.19 5.86 -20.51
N PRO A 232 11.42 5.41 -20.25
CA PRO A 232 11.67 4.33 -19.32
C PRO A 232 11.12 4.68 -17.93
N ALA A 233 10.48 3.71 -17.30
CA ALA A 233 9.93 3.84 -15.96
C ALA A 233 10.40 2.69 -15.08
N THR A 234 10.22 2.82 -13.77
CA THR A 234 10.53 1.75 -12.82
C THR A 234 9.43 1.64 -11.79
N ILE A 235 9.21 0.41 -11.32
CA ILE A 235 8.36 0.10 -10.17
C ILE A 235 9.06 -0.94 -9.29
N ILE A 236 8.63 -1.05 -8.04
CA ILE A 236 8.97 -2.18 -7.17
C ILE A 236 7.72 -2.91 -6.72
N MET A 237 7.82 -4.24 -6.61
CA MET A 237 6.71 -5.13 -6.33
C MET A 237 7.07 -6.10 -5.21
N ALA A 238 6.11 -6.40 -4.34
CA ALA A 238 6.17 -7.48 -3.36
C ALA A 238 4.94 -8.36 -3.50
N GLN A 239 5.13 -9.64 -3.81
CA GLN A 239 4.07 -10.62 -3.98
C GLN A 239 4.13 -11.70 -2.90
N TYR A 240 2.97 -12.05 -2.36
CA TYR A 240 2.77 -13.18 -1.46
C TYR A 240 1.69 -14.14 -2.00
N PRO A 241 1.86 -15.46 -1.86
CA PRO A 241 3.10 -16.10 -1.44
C PRO A 241 4.15 -16.04 -2.57
N ALA A 242 5.42 -16.13 -2.21
CA ALA A 242 6.47 -16.49 -3.16
C ALA A 242 6.27 -17.95 -3.61
N PRO A 243 6.70 -18.31 -4.83
CA PRO A 243 6.83 -19.70 -5.25
C PRO A 243 7.76 -20.50 -4.34
N ALA A 244 7.74 -21.84 -4.47
CA ALA A 244 8.46 -22.74 -3.57
C ALA A 244 9.96 -22.39 -3.43
N ALA A 245 10.51 -22.62 -2.23
CA ALA A 245 11.89 -22.29 -1.90
C ALA A 245 12.90 -22.93 -2.88
N GLY A 246 13.97 -22.20 -3.20
CA GLY A 246 15.05 -22.65 -4.09
C GLY A 246 14.93 -22.20 -5.55
N GLN A 247 13.85 -21.55 -5.94
CA GLN A 247 13.69 -20.98 -7.30
C GLN A 247 14.30 -19.58 -7.44
N VAL A 248 14.49 -18.86 -6.33
CA VAL A 248 14.86 -17.44 -6.34
C VAL A 248 15.84 -17.15 -5.19
N GLU A 249 16.84 -16.30 -5.46
CA GLU A 249 17.85 -15.85 -4.47
C GLU A 249 17.18 -15.27 -3.21
N SER A 250 17.59 -15.73 -2.03
CA SER A 250 17.11 -15.17 -0.75
C SER A 250 17.88 -13.90 -0.38
N ILE A 251 17.19 -12.95 0.24
CA ILE A 251 17.78 -11.73 0.83
C ILE A 251 17.65 -11.68 2.36
N ASP A 252 17.25 -12.78 2.98
CA ASP A 252 17.28 -12.91 4.44
C ASP A 252 18.73 -12.87 4.91
N PHE A 253 19.01 -12.17 6.01
CA PHE A 253 20.35 -12.22 6.61
C PHE A 253 20.62 -13.64 7.12
N VAL A 254 21.82 -14.13 6.80
CA VAL A 254 22.35 -15.42 7.27
C VAL A 254 22.94 -15.28 8.67
#